data_AF-A0A535A416-F1
#
_entry.id   AF-A0A535A416-F1
#
_cell.length_a   1.000
_cell.length_b   1.000
_cell.length_c   1.000
_cell.angle_alpha   90.00
_cell.angle_beta   90.00
_cell.angle_gamma   90.00
#
_symmetry.space_group_name_H-M   'P 1'
#
loop_
_entity.id
_entity.type
_entity.pdbx_description
1 polymer ?
#
loop_
_entity_poly.entity_id
_entity_poly.type
_entity_poly.pdbx_seq_one_letter_code
_entity_poly.pdbx_strand_id
1 'polypeptide(L)'
;MADLETLADGHPRGRTFEMLLPPRGSRAAERVAIRWVATFGDVPIGEPLLFEDADYAGPALAINQGSAADQFALALDTAVRLEPT
;
A
#
# COMPACT_ATOMS: atom_id res chain seq x y z
N MET A 1 9.97 6.89 12.93
CA MET A 1 8.93 6.79 11.89
C MET A 1 9.66 6.23 10.68
N ALA A 2 9.36 4.99 10.27
CA ALA A 2 10.09 4.37 9.16
C ALA A 2 9.46 4.82 7.84
N ASP A 3 10.29 5.31 6.93
CA ASP A 3 9.89 5.72 5.59
C ASP A 3 9.58 4.48 4.75
N LEU A 4 8.65 4.60 3.82
CA LEU A 4 8.32 3.58 2.84
C LEU A 4 9.53 3.28 1.94
N GLU A 5 10.38 4.29 1.68
CA GLU A 5 11.68 4.12 1.01
C GLU A 5 12.62 3.19 1.80
N THR A 6 12.65 3.28 3.13
CA THR A 6 13.49 2.41 3.98
C THR A 6 13.03 0.94 3.95
N LEU A 7 11.75 0.68 3.65
CA LEU A 7 11.24 -0.67 3.43
C LEU A 7 11.50 -1.19 2.00
N ALA A 8 11.72 -0.27 1.05
CA ALA A 8 11.93 -0.57 -0.36
C ALA A 8 13.39 -0.97 -0.67
N ASP A 9 14.36 -0.58 0.16
CA ASP A 9 15.77 -0.96 0.05
C ASP A 9 15.92 -2.49 0.09
N GLY A 10 16.00 -3.09 -1.10
CA GLY A 10 16.11 -4.54 -1.31
C GLY A 10 15.04 -5.18 -2.22
N HIS A 11 14.10 -4.41 -2.78
CA HIS A 11 12.98 -4.90 -3.62
C HIS A 11 12.22 -6.08 -2.99
N PRO A 12 11.27 -5.84 -2.08
CA PRO A 12 10.54 -6.90 -1.36
C PRO A 12 9.49 -7.63 -2.22
N ARG A 13 9.74 -7.83 -3.52
CA ARG A 13 8.83 -8.50 -4.45
C ARG A 13 8.37 -9.84 -3.89
N GLY A 14 7.06 -10.06 -3.90
CA GLY A 14 6.41 -11.26 -3.39
C GLY A 14 6.16 -11.26 -1.87
N ARG A 15 6.66 -10.27 -1.13
CA ARG A 15 6.41 -10.12 0.32
C ARG A 15 5.03 -9.52 0.57
N THR A 16 4.45 -9.88 1.71
CA THR A 16 3.21 -9.30 2.22
C THR A 16 3.53 -8.36 3.38
N PHE A 17 2.76 -7.28 3.46
CA PHE A 17 2.79 -6.32 4.56
C PHE A 17 1.38 -6.20 5.12
N GLU A 18 1.27 -6.01 6.42
CA GLU A 18 0.06 -5.43 7.01
C GLU A 18 0.13 -3.92 6.91
N MET A 19 -0.83 -3.34 6.20
CA MET A 19 -1.06 -1.90 6.19
C MET A 19 -2.03 -1.53 7.31
N LEU A 20 -1.58 -0.64 8.19
CA LEU A 20 -2.40 0.02 9.19
C LEU A 20 -2.94 1.35 8.63
N LEU A 21 -4.26 1.41 8.45
CA LEU A 21 -4.96 2.64 8.15
C LEU A 21 -5.27 3.39 9.45
N PRO A 22 -5.00 4.71 9.51
CA PRO A 22 -5.35 5.51 10.68
C PRO A 22 -6.88 5.57 10.85
N PRO A 23 -7.37 5.69 12.09
CA PRO A 23 -8.80 5.89 12.34
C PRO A 23 -9.27 7.21 11.69
N ARG A 24 -10.49 7.22 11.15
CA ARG A 24 -11.08 8.38 10.46
C ARG A 24 -12.54 8.56 10.87
N GLY A 25 -12.85 9.68 11.51
CA GLY A 25 -14.20 9.96 12.01
C GLY A 25 -14.66 8.86 12.98
N SER A 26 -15.70 8.11 12.59
CA SER A 26 -16.22 6.96 13.35
C SER A 26 -15.62 5.61 12.94
N ARG A 27 -14.78 5.54 11.90
CA ARG A 27 -14.12 4.30 11.46
C ARG A 27 -12.89 4.03 12.34
N ALA A 28 -12.85 2.85 12.94
CA ALA A 28 -11.70 2.37 13.68
C ALA A 28 -10.47 2.17 12.76
N ALA A 29 -9.29 2.06 13.35
CA ALA A 29 -8.10 1.66 12.60
C ALA A 29 -8.31 0.29 11.97
N GLU A 30 -7.86 0.13 10.72
CA GLU A 30 -8.07 -1.08 9.93
C GLU A 30 -6.73 -1.66 9.50
N ARG A 31 -6.62 -2.99 9.58
CA ARG A 31 -5.47 -3.76 9.08
C ARG A 31 -5.83 -4.40 7.76
N VAL A 32 -5.02 -4.18 6.74
CA VAL A 32 -5.20 -4.73 5.40
C VAL A 32 -3.91 -5.44 4.98
N ALA A 33 -3.99 -6.71 4.59
CA ALA A 33 -2.85 -7.42 4.02
C ALA A 33 -2.63 -6.96 2.57
N ILE A 34 -1.41 -6.55 2.23
CA ILE A 34 -1.07 -6.02 0.91
C ILE A 34 0.22 -6.64 0.42
N ARG A 35 0.19 -7.15 -0.82
CA ARG A 35 1.34 -7.77 -1.44
C ARG A 35 2.17 -6.74 -2.19
N TRP A 36 3.49 -6.82 -2.05
CA TRP A 36 4.41 -6.12 -2.93
C TRP A 36 4.62 -6.91 -4.21
N VAL A 37 4.23 -6.34 -5.35
CA VAL A 37 4.29 -6.99 -6.67
C VAL A 37 4.94 -6.07 -7.70
N ALA A 38 5.25 -6.61 -8.88
CA ALA A 38 5.87 -5.84 -9.94
C ALA A 38 4.82 -5.09 -10.77
N THR A 39 3.66 -5.70 -10.99
CA THR A 39 2.61 -5.15 -11.84
C THR A 39 1.22 -5.44 -11.28
N PHE A 40 0.23 -4.69 -11.76
CA PHE A 40 -1.18 -4.90 -11.45
C PHE A 40 -1.69 -6.31 -11.77
N GLY A 41 -1.14 -6.96 -12.81
CA GLY A 41 -1.54 -8.30 -13.22
C GLY A 41 -1.16 -9.42 -12.24
N ASP A 42 -0.33 -9.11 -11.24
CA ASP A 42 0.14 -10.07 -10.24
C ASP A 42 -0.86 -10.28 -9.08
N VAL A 43 -1.95 -9.51 -9.04
CA VAL A 43 -3.05 -9.64 -8.07
C VAL A 43 -4.41 -9.63 -8.79
N PRO A 44 -5.46 -10.26 -8.23
CA PRO A 44 -6.82 -10.19 -8.78
C PRO A 44 -7.35 -8.75 -8.91
N ILE A 45 -8.35 -8.55 -9.78
CA ILE A 45 -9.06 -7.27 -9.91
C ILE A 45 -9.73 -6.90 -8.58
N GLY A 46 -9.57 -5.65 -8.16
CA GLY A 46 -10.11 -5.13 -6.90
C GLY A 46 -9.23 -5.36 -5.67
N GLU A 47 -8.14 -6.12 -5.80
CA GLU A 47 -7.21 -6.36 -4.70
C GLU A 47 -6.14 -5.26 -4.59
N PRO A 48 -5.68 -4.95 -3.36
CA PRO A 48 -4.63 -3.97 -3.15
C PRO A 48 -3.24 -4.51 -3.46
N LEU A 49 -2.36 -3.61 -3.89
CA LEU A 49 -0.97 -3.90 -4.15
C LEU A 49 -0.05 -2.75 -3.74
N LEU A 50 1.15 -3.11 -3.29
CA LEU A 50 2.32 -2.24 -3.25
C LEU A 50 3.18 -2.53 -4.47
N PHE A 51 3.74 -1.49 -5.07
CA PHE A 51 4.65 -1.63 -6.21
C PHE A 51 5.61 -0.45 -6.25
N GLU A 52 6.65 -0.56 -7.06
CA GLU A 52 7.60 0.53 -7.28
C GLU A 52 7.10 1.39 -8.44
N ASP A 53 6.82 2.66 -8.16
CA ASP A 53 6.34 3.60 -9.15
C ASP A 53 7.51 4.15 -9.97
N ALA A 54 7.46 3.92 -11.28
CA ALA A 54 8.47 4.36 -12.21
C ALA A 54 8.50 5.89 -12.37
N ASP A 55 7.37 6.57 -12.15
CA ASP A 55 7.24 8.01 -12.37
C ASP A 55 7.74 8.85 -11.18
N TYR A 56 7.66 8.29 -9.96
CA TYR A 56 7.96 9.02 -8.72
C TYR A 56 9.10 8.42 -7.89
N ALA A 57 9.82 7.43 -8.42
CA ALA A 57 11.00 6.81 -7.81
C ALA A 57 10.78 6.38 -6.35
N GLY A 58 9.61 5.82 -6.07
CA GLY A 58 9.22 5.43 -4.72
C GLY A 58 8.08 4.41 -4.73
N PRO A 59 7.80 3.80 -3.58
CA PRO A 59 6.72 2.84 -3.46
C PRO A 59 5.33 3.50 -3.53
N ALA A 60 4.45 2.86 -4.28
CA ALA A 60 3.07 3.27 -4.45
C ALA A 60 2.09 2.20 -3.96
N LEU A 61 0.91 2.66 -3.54
CA LEU A 61 -0.23 1.86 -3.15
C LEU A 61 -1.32 2.00 -4.20
N ALA A 62 -1.84 0.90 -4.71
CA ALA A 62 -2.94 0.91 -5.66
C ALA A 62 -3.94 -0.23 -5.44
N ILE A 63 -5.05 -0.17 -6.17
CA ILE A 63 -6.02 -1.25 -6.33
C ILE A 63 -5.98 -1.68 -7.80
N ASN A 64 -5.90 -2.99 -8.06
CA ASN A 64 -5.95 -3.46 -9.45
C ASN A 64 -7.28 -3.11 -10.12
N GLN A 65 -7.22 -2.27 -11.16
CA GLN A 65 -8.37 -1.67 -11.84
C GLN A 65 -9.32 -0.91 -10.89
N GLY A 66 -8.76 -0.24 -9.88
CA GLY A 66 -9.53 0.56 -8.93
C GLY A 66 -8.75 1.74 -8.37
N SER A 67 -9.34 2.39 -7.37
CA SER A 67 -8.78 3.57 -6.71
C SER A 67 -8.48 3.26 -5.24
N ALA A 68 -7.20 3.26 -4.88
CA ALA A 68 -6.79 3.11 -3.48
C ALA A 68 -7.22 4.31 -2.63
N ALA A 69 -7.23 5.52 -3.22
CA ALA A 69 -7.72 6.71 -2.56
C ALA A 69 -9.19 6.57 -2.15
N ASP A 70 -10.04 6.05 -3.04
CA ASP A 70 -11.47 5.87 -2.73
C ASP A 70 -11.70 4.70 -1.78
N GLN A 71 -11.07 3.54 -2.05
CA GLN A 71 -11.29 2.32 -1.28
C GLN A 71 -10.81 2.44 0.17
N PHE A 72 -9.69 3.12 0.38
CA PHE A 72 -9.12 3.35 1.70
C PHE A 72 -9.40 4.76 2.26
N ALA A 73 -10.21 5.54 1.53
CA ALA A 73 -10.52 6.94 1.84
C ALA A 73 -9.27 7.79 2.10
N LEU A 74 -8.17 7.57 1.36
CA LEU A 74 -6.90 8.27 1.55
C LEU A 74 -6.92 9.64 0.86
N ALA A 75 -6.21 10.58 1.47
CA ALA A 75 -5.91 11.89 0.90
C ALA A 75 -4.39 12.09 0.87
N LEU A 76 -3.92 13.08 0.11
CA LEU A 76 -2.53 13.53 0.20
C LEU A 76 -2.14 13.79 1.65
N ASP A 77 -0.89 13.46 1.98
CA ASP A 77 -0.31 13.57 3.31
C ASP A 77 -0.96 12.70 4.40
N THR A 78 -1.84 11.76 4.03
CA THR A 78 -2.28 10.74 4.99
C THR A 78 -1.11 9.83 5.34
N ALA A 79 -0.72 9.82 6.61
CA ALA A 79 0.19 8.81 7.13
C ALA A 79 -0.47 7.43 7.17
N VAL A 80 0.17 6.44 6.54
CA VAL A 80 -0.13 5.00 6.67
C VAL A 80 1.08 4.28 7.25
N ARG A 81 0.85 3.15 7.92
CA ARG A 81 1.94 2.31 8.44
C ARG A 81 1.97 0.98 7.71
N LEU A 82 3.15 0.53 7.31
CA LEU A 82 3.38 -0.82 6.80
C LEU A 82 4.21 -1.61 7.80
N GLU A 83 3.74 -2.82 8.12
CA GLU A 83 4.41 -3.78 9.00
C GLU A 83 4.66 -5.07 8.21
N PRO A 84 5.89 -5.60 8.13
CA PRO A 84 6.11 -6.91 7.52
C PRO A 84 5.33 -8.00 8.27
N THR A 85 4.75 -8.95 7.53
CA THR A 85 4.10 -10.13 8.11
C THR A 85 5.12 -11.22 8.48
#